data_AF-A0A3M1BB90-F1
#
_entry.id   AF-A0A3M1BB90-F1
#
_cell.length_a   1.000
_cell.length_b   1.000
_cell.length_c   1.000
_cell.angle_alpha   90.00
_cell.angle_beta   90.00
_cell.angle_gamma   90.00
#
_symmetry.space_group_name_H-M   'P 1'
#
loop_
_entity.id
_entity.type
_entity.pdbx_description
1 polymer ?
#
loop_
_entity_poly.entity_id
_entity_poly.type
_entity_poly.pdbx_seq_one_letter_code
_entity_poly.pdbx_strand_id
1 'polypeptide(L)'
;SLAAGEYSLTITDALGCTETFTFEVLLTSTKNPPTAELQALIVPNPSGSAGARLQLSGPWPQHLLLSLHDNHGRLLWQRLVLRSEEINLPGKNTPTGSYWLLLRSEEGEILKGLKWVVVE
;
A
#
# COMPACT_ATOMS: atom_id res chain seq x y z
N SER A 1 -23.21 -12.34 -17.88
CA SER A 1 -21.93 -11.72 -17.47
C SER A 1 -21.70 -10.48 -18.31
N LEU A 2 -21.05 -9.46 -17.76
CA LEU A 2 -20.58 -8.29 -18.51
C LEU A 2 -19.18 -8.58 -19.06
N ALA A 3 -18.88 -8.12 -20.27
CA ALA A 3 -17.53 -8.21 -20.82
C ALA A 3 -16.64 -7.13 -20.17
N ALA A 4 -15.32 -7.26 -20.30
CA ALA A 4 -14.46 -6.12 -19.97
C ALA A 4 -14.61 -5.02 -21.02
N GLY A 5 -14.51 -3.77 -20.59
CA GLY A 5 -14.66 -2.59 -21.43
C GLY A 5 -15.18 -1.39 -20.67
N GLU A 6 -15.30 -0.26 -21.36
CA GLU A 6 -15.88 0.96 -20.80
C GLU A 6 -17.42 0.87 -20.81
N TYR A 7 -18.01 1.22 -19.68
CA TYR A 7 -19.45 1.30 -19.49
C TYR A 7 -19.83 2.70 -19.04
N SER A 8 -20.92 3.21 -19.58
CA SER A 8 -21.51 4.48 -19.17
C SER A 8 -22.82 4.26 -18.41
N LEU A 9 -23.00 4.99 -17.32
CA LEU A 9 -24.25 5.14 -16.61
C LEU A 9 -24.71 6.57 -16.74
N THR A 10 -25.90 6.77 -17.31
CA THR A 10 -26.57 8.08 -17.31
C THR A 10 -27.70 8.04 -16.28
N ILE A 11 -27.67 9.00 -15.35
CA ILE A 11 -28.72 9.21 -14.36
C ILE A 11 -29.50 10.44 -14.80
N THR A 12 -30.83 10.31 -14.91
CA THR A 12 -31.74 11.42 -15.19
C THR A 12 -32.68 11.60 -14.00
N ASP A 13 -32.75 12.82 -13.45
CA ASP A 13 -33.72 13.12 -12.41
C ASP A 13 -35.12 13.42 -12.97
N ALA A 14 -36.10 13.63 -12.10
CA ALA A 14 -37.48 13.92 -12.50
C ALA A 14 -37.65 15.29 -13.18
N LEU A 15 -36.66 16.19 -13.07
CA LEU A 15 -36.64 17.51 -13.71
C LEU A 15 -35.90 17.48 -15.06
N GLY A 16 -35.33 16.34 -15.45
CA GLY A 16 -34.65 16.12 -16.72
C GLY A 16 -33.16 16.49 -16.72
N CYS A 17 -32.56 16.76 -15.55
CA CYS A 17 -31.12 16.94 -15.44
C CYS A 17 -30.41 15.59 -15.57
N THR A 18 -29.30 15.55 -16.31
CA THR A 18 -28.54 14.32 -16.56
C THR A 18 -27.11 14.42 -16.04
N GLU A 19 -26.65 13.35 -15.40
CA GLU A 19 -25.22 13.12 -15.13
C GLU A 19 -24.78 11.79 -15.76
N THR A 20 -23.59 11.78 -16.35
CA THR A 20 -23.00 10.58 -16.96
C THR A 20 -21.73 10.21 -16.23
N PHE A 21 -21.63 8.95 -15.83
CA PHE A 21 -20.47 8.35 -15.21
C PHE A 21 -19.90 7.29 -16.14
N THR A 22 -18.59 7.27 -16.31
CA THR A 22 -17.88 6.25 -17.07
C THR A 22 -17.05 5.38 -16.13
N PHE A 23 -17.09 4.07 -16.34
CA PHE A 23 -16.34 3.09 -15.56
C PHE A 23 -15.74 2.05 -16.48
N GLU A 24 -14.52 1.63 -16.19
CA GLU A 24 -13.90 0.51 -16.87
C GLU A 24 -14.18 -0.78 -16.09
N VAL A 25 -14.86 -1.74 -16.74
CA VAL A 25 -15.00 -3.11 -16.22
C VAL A 25 -13.78 -3.90 -16.69
N LEU A 26 -13.01 -4.43 -15.73
CA LEU A 26 -11.81 -5.20 -16.00
C LEU A 26 -12.10 -6.71 -16.04
N LEU A 27 -11.36 -7.42 -16.90
CA LEU A 27 -11.39 -8.87 -16.97
C LEU A 27 -10.40 -9.44 -15.95
N THR A 28 -10.89 -9.95 -14.81
CA THR A 28 -10.04 -10.67 -13.86
C THR A 28 -9.88 -12.12 -14.35
N SER A 29 -8.85 -12.39 -15.14
CA SER A 29 -8.47 -13.77 -15.48
C SER A 29 -7.87 -14.45 -14.25
N THR A 30 -8.48 -15.52 -13.75
CA THR A 30 -7.97 -16.32 -12.62
C THR A 30 -6.77 -17.21 -12.98
N LYS A 31 -6.08 -16.91 -14.09
CA LYS A 31 -4.72 -17.39 -14.37
C LYS A 31 -3.80 -16.19 -14.44
N ASN A 32 -3.41 -15.66 -13.29
CA ASN A 32 -2.27 -14.77 -13.22
C ASN A 32 -1.01 -15.62 -13.51
N PRO A 33 -0.24 -15.40 -14.60
CA PRO A 33 1.21 -15.56 -14.48
C PRO A 33 1.65 -14.75 -13.25
N PRO A 34 2.74 -15.09 -12.52
CA PRO A 34 3.13 -14.32 -11.35
C PRO A 34 3.24 -12.85 -11.77
N THR A 35 2.21 -12.07 -11.45
CA THR A 35 2.20 -10.64 -11.68
C THR A 35 3.36 -10.20 -10.83
N ALA A 36 4.34 -9.52 -11.42
CA ALA A 36 5.44 -9.02 -10.64
C ALA A 36 4.83 -8.33 -9.40
N GLU A 37 5.22 -8.77 -8.20
CA GLU A 37 4.67 -8.21 -6.97
C GLU A 37 5.60 -7.10 -6.48
N LEU A 38 5.04 -6.11 -5.80
CA LEU A 38 5.84 -5.14 -5.06
C LEU A 38 6.67 -5.90 -4.02
N GLN A 39 7.98 -5.92 -4.21
CA GLN A 39 8.93 -6.46 -3.25
C GLN A 39 9.27 -5.40 -2.22
N ALA A 40 9.41 -5.82 -0.97
CA ALA A 40 9.68 -4.91 0.13
C ALA A 40 10.55 -5.59 1.19
N LEU A 41 11.65 -4.93 1.58
CA LEU A 41 12.60 -5.43 2.57
C LEU A 41 12.98 -4.33 3.55
N ILE A 42 13.08 -4.67 4.83
CA ILE A 42 13.59 -3.76 5.88
C ILE A 42 15.05 -4.12 6.15
N VAL A 43 15.96 -3.16 5.99
CA VAL A 43 17.41 -3.35 6.10
C VAL A 43 18.04 -2.26 6.98
N PRO A 44 18.78 -2.62 8.05
CA PRO A 44 18.91 -3.96 8.62
C PRO A 44 17.63 -4.36 9.40
N ASN A 45 17.44 -5.67 9.59
CA ASN A 45 16.40 -6.20 10.47
C ASN A 45 16.90 -7.51 11.12
N PRO A 46 17.21 -7.53 12.44
CA PRO A 46 17.01 -6.45 13.41
C PRO A 46 17.86 -5.19 13.15
N SER A 47 17.41 -4.04 13.64
CA SER A 47 18.18 -2.77 13.58
C SER A 47 18.52 -2.24 14.97
N GLY A 48 19.68 -1.61 15.11
CA GLY A 48 20.04 -0.82 16.28
C GLY A 48 19.51 0.62 16.24
N SER A 49 20.05 1.47 17.11
CA SER A 49 19.70 2.90 17.23
C SER A 49 19.87 3.76 15.97
N ALA A 50 20.64 3.29 14.98
CA ALA A 50 20.76 3.94 13.68
C ALA A 50 19.49 3.84 12.81
N GLY A 51 18.53 2.98 13.20
CA GLY A 51 17.28 2.75 12.48
C GLY A 51 17.44 1.79 11.30
N ALA A 52 16.40 1.73 10.46
CA ALA A 52 16.36 0.88 9.27
C ALA A 52 15.80 1.64 8.06
N ARG A 53 16.06 1.09 6.88
CA ARG A 53 15.50 1.54 5.61
C ARG A 53 14.57 0.48 5.05
N LEU A 54 13.45 0.92 4.50
CA LEU A 54 12.58 0.11 3.66
C LEU A 54 13.06 0.25 2.22
N GLN A 55 13.44 -0.88 1.62
CA GLN A 55 13.80 -0.99 0.20
C GLN A 55 12.61 -1.58 -0.55
N LEU A 56 12.23 -0.95 -1.66
CA LEU A 56 11.09 -1.31 -2.49
C LEU A 56 11.54 -1.56 -3.93
N SER A 57 11.02 -2.62 -4.55
CA SER A 57 11.27 -2.91 -5.96
C SER A 57 10.09 -3.64 -6.59
N GLY A 58 10.04 -3.71 -7.92
CA GLY A 58 8.90 -4.26 -8.65
C GLY A 58 7.83 -3.20 -8.96
N PRO A 59 6.65 -3.62 -9.43
CA PRO A 59 5.61 -2.70 -9.83
C PRO A 59 5.06 -1.93 -8.64
N TRP A 60 4.72 -0.68 -8.91
CA TRP A 60 4.38 0.33 -7.92
C TRP A 60 2.92 0.77 -8.11
N PRO A 61 2.11 0.88 -7.04
CA PRO A 61 0.79 1.50 -7.11
C PRO A 61 0.94 3.03 -7.32
N GLN A 62 -0.15 3.75 -7.61
CA GLN A 62 -0.06 5.21 -7.72
C GLN A 62 0.25 5.84 -6.36
N HIS A 63 -0.34 5.29 -5.30
CA HIS A 63 -0.08 5.71 -3.94
C HIS A 63 0.18 4.51 -3.04
N LEU A 64 1.24 4.60 -2.25
CA LEU A 64 1.56 3.62 -1.22
C LEU A 64 1.43 4.28 0.15
N LEU A 65 0.46 3.85 0.94
CA LEU A 65 0.33 4.26 2.33
C LEU A 65 1.16 3.32 3.22
N LEU A 66 2.21 3.87 3.81
CA LEU A 66 2.99 3.19 4.83
C LEU A 66 2.40 3.49 6.19
N SER A 67 2.24 2.46 7.03
CA SER A 67 1.78 2.59 8.41
C SER A 67 2.59 1.67 9.32
N LEU A 68 3.16 2.24 10.38
CA LEU A 68 3.95 1.52 11.37
C LEU A 68 3.13 1.38 12.64
N HIS A 69 2.98 0.14 13.10
CA HIS A 69 2.19 -0.22 14.27
C HIS A 69 3.07 -0.95 15.31
N ASP A 70 2.74 -0.80 16.58
CA ASP A 70 3.28 -1.68 17.62
C ASP A 70 2.59 -3.05 17.65
N ASN A 71 3.00 -3.92 18.57
CA ASN A 71 2.43 -5.26 18.75
C ASN A 71 0.97 -5.28 19.25
N HIS A 72 0.45 -4.16 19.76
CA HIS A 72 -0.96 -4.00 20.12
C HIS A 72 -1.77 -3.39 18.97
N GLY A 73 -1.15 -3.15 17.80
CA GLY A 73 -1.79 -2.58 16.62
C GLY A 73 -1.92 -1.06 16.65
N ARG A 74 -1.41 -0.38 17.69
CA ARG A 74 -1.48 1.09 17.78
C ARG A 74 -0.58 1.71 16.71
N LEU A 75 -1.14 2.66 15.96
CA LEU A 75 -0.43 3.41 14.93
C LEU A 75 0.60 4.36 15.58
N LEU A 76 1.86 4.22 15.19
CA LEU A 76 2.97 5.05 15.65
C LEU A 76 3.41 6.07 14.60
N TRP A 77 3.33 5.68 13.32
CA TRP A 77 3.76 6.52 12.20
C TRP A 77 3.02 6.13 10.93
N GLN A 78 2.80 7.10 10.06
CA GLN A 78 2.25 6.87 8.73
C GLN A 78 2.82 7.85 7.71
N ARG A 79 2.88 7.44 6.44
CA ARG A 79 3.30 8.30 5.33
C ARG A 79 2.75 7.82 4.00
N LEU A 80 2.20 8.75 3.22
CA LEU A 80 1.86 8.55 1.82
C LEU A 80 3.11 8.68 0.95
N VAL A 81 3.31 7.76 0.01
CA VAL A 81 4.46 7.76 -0.89
C VAL A 81 3.98 7.53 -2.33
N LEU A 82 4.47 8.36 -3.26
CA LEU A 82 4.08 8.35 -4.69
C LEU A 82 5.00 7.51 -5.58
N ARG A 83 6.31 7.60 -5.37
CA ARG A 83 7.32 6.69 -5.91
C ARG A 83 8.63 6.84 -5.15
N SER A 84 9.14 5.75 -4.61
CA SER A 84 10.44 5.73 -3.94
C SER A 84 10.94 4.30 -3.82
N GLU A 85 12.22 4.09 -4.13
CA GLU A 85 12.88 2.78 -3.97
C GLU A 85 13.46 2.60 -2.57
N GLU A 86 13.68 3.69 -1.82
CA GLU A 86 14.25 3.62 -0.49
C GLU A 86 13.68 4.68 0.47
N ILE A 87 13.29 4.21 1.64
CA ILE A 87 12.54 4.97 2.63
C ILE A 87 13.16 4.78 4.00
N ASN A 88 13.65 5.86 4.61
CA ASN A 88 14.06 5.83 6.02
C ASN A 88 12.84 5.60 6.91
N LEU A 89 12.88 4.55 7.74
CA LEU A 89 11.90 4.33 8.78
C LEU A 89 12.17 5.27 9.97
N PRO A 90 11.13 5.66 10.73
CA PRO A 90 11.34 6.46 11.94
C PRO A 90 12.16 5.63 12.94
N GLY A 91 13.47 5.90 13.03
CA GLY A 91 14.40 5.17 13.89
C GLY A 91 14.84 5.94 15.14
N LYS A 92 14.85 7.28 15.09
CA LYS A 92 15.31 8.12 16.20
C LYS A 92 14.27 8.05 17.32
N ASN A 93 14.63 7.40 18.43
CA ASN A 93 13.81 7.16 19.63
C ASN A 93 12.72 6.08 19.50
N THR A 94 12.77 5.21 18.49
CA THR A 94 11.88 4.05 18.45
C THR A 94 12.34 3.05 19.51
N PRO A 95 11.52 2.70 20.52
CA PRO A 95 11.94 1.80 21.58
C PRO A 95 12.32 0.41 21.05
N THR A 96 13.16 -0.30 21.78
CA THR A 96 13.41 -1.73 21.56
C THR A 96 12.08 -2.49 21.55
N GLY A 97 11.88 -3.32 20.53
CA GLY A 97 10.60 -4.01 20.36
C GLY A 97 10.37 -4.54 18.95
N SER A 98 9.18 -5.10 18.75
CA SER A 98 8.71 -5.57 17.45
C SER A 98 7.57 -4.67 16.95
N TYR A 99 7.66 -4.31 15.67
CA TYR A 99 6.72 -3.44 14.99
C TYR A 99 6.24 -4.07 13.68
N TRP A 100 5.08 -3.64 13.21
CA TRP A 100 4.52 -4.05 11.93
C TRP A 100 4.43 -2.85 11.00
N LEU A 101 5.15 -2.92 9.88
CA LEU A 101 5.04 -1.98 8.79
C LEU A 101 4.08 -2.54 7.75
N LEU A 102 2.94 -1.89 7.57
CA LEU A 102 1.92 -2.25 6.59
C LEU A 102 1.98 -1.28 5.41
N LEU A 103 2.00 -1.85 4.21
CA LEU A 103 1.98 -1.18 2.91
C LEU A 103 0.59 -1.35 2.32
N ARG A 104 -0.13 -0.25 2.09
CA ARG A 104 -1.46 -0.25 1.47
C ARG A 104 -1.51 0.47 0.13
N SER A 105 -2.30 -0.04 -0.81
CA SER A 105 -2.66 0.66 -2.06
C SER A 105 -3.60 1.84 -1.80
N GLU A 106 -3.87 2.63 -2.85
CA GLU A 106 -4.92 3.64 -2.84
C GLU A 106 -6.32 3.10 -2.48
N GLU A 107 -6.66 1.86 -2.86
CA GLU A 107 -7.96 1.25 -2.51
C GLU A 107 -7.98 0.68 -1.08
N GLY A 108 -6.86 0.77 -0.35
CA GLY A 108 -6.74 0.30 1.03
C GLY A 108 -6.38 -1.19 1.17
N GLU A 109 -6.10 -1.89 0.07
CA GLU A 109 -5.61 -3.27 0.10
C GLU A 109 -4.23 -3.33 0.75
N ILE A 110 -4.00 -4.27 1.66
CA ILE A 110 -2.67 -4.51 2.23
C ILE A 110 -1.84 -5.30 1.22
N LEU A 111 -0.89 -4.63 0.58
CA LEU A 111 0.02 -5.23 -0.40
C LEU A 111 1.13 -6.04 0.28
N LYS A 112 1.67 -5.53 1.39
CA LYS A 112 2.70 -6.20 2.20
C LYS A 112 2.57 -5.86 3.69
N GLY A 113 2.94 -6.82 4.54
CA GLY A 113 3.14 -6.63 5.96
C GLY A 113 4.53 -7.12 6.37
N LEU A 114 5.32 -6.25 6.97
CA LEU A 114 6.71 -6.53 7.33
C LEU A 114 6.89 -6.37 8.83
N LYS A 115 7.46 -7.39 9.46
CA LYS A 115 7.89 -7.28 10.86
C LYS A 115 9.25 -6.57 10.91
N TRP A 116 9.35 -5.53 11.72
CA TRP A 116 10.60 -4.84 12.03
C TRP A 116 10.95 -5.03 13.50
N VAL A 117 12.18 -5.46 13.77
CA VAL A 117 12.70 -5.63 15.13
C VAL A 117 13.75 -4.57 15.41
N VAL A 118 13.56 -3.79 16.47
CA VAL A 118 14.53 -2.83 16.98
C VAL A 118 15.17 -3.41 18.24
N VAL A 119 16.50 -3.39 18.28
CA VAL A 119 17.34 -3.81 19.41
C VAL A 119 18.20 -2.64 19.88
N GLU A 120 18.76 -2.73 21.09
CA GLU A 120 19.70 -1.73 21.62
C GLU A 120 21.01 -1.65 20.80
#